data_AF-A0AAU9ILK2-F1
#
_entry.id   AF-A0AAU9ILK2-F1
#
_cell.length_a   1.000
_cell.length_b   1.000
_cell.length_c   1.000
_cell.angle_alpha   90.00
_cell.angle_beta   90.00
_cell.angle_gamma   90.00
#
_symmetry.space_group_name_H-M   'P 1'
#
loop_
_entity.id
_entity.type
_entity.pdbx_description
1 polymer ?
#
loop_
_entity_poly.entity_id
_entity_poly.type
_entity_poly.pdbx_seq_one_letter_code
_entity_poly.pdbx_strand_id
1 'polypeptide(L)'
;MSLDWKSKTLCGCMCGVSFIYYSYEILSHLDDWYSYEEIKEMTECSEVYAVEVWMLSQCFVWWLAILTVFTIYLELHVYKGFLVFLYLIGPVYFVCTTIIVWYLGSFIICCDEEMDECVNFYPYTHLASILVLMGLSMLLSITMNAILLTSFLGPYWSHIRASLIQYTNIF
;
A
#
# COMPACT_ATOMS: atom_id res chain seq x y z
N MET A 1 -17.04 18.55 16.08
CA MET A 1 -17.36 17.43 16.98
C MET A 1 -16.05 17.06 17.67
N SER A 2 -15.84 17.47 18.92
CA SER A 2 -14.58 17.21 19.64
C SER A 2 -14.52 15.74 20.04
N LEU A 3 -13.51 15.00 19.57
CA LEU A 3 -13.25 13.63 20.00
C LEU A 3 -12.99 13.56 21.51
N ASP A 4 -13.60 12.58 22.19
CA ASP A 4 -13.37 12.30 23.62
C ASP A 4 -11.89 11.97 23.86
N TRP A 5 -11.34 12.42 24.99
CA TRP A 5 -9.94 12.22 25.38
C TRP A 5 -9.55 10.73 25.36
N LYS A 6 -10.49 9.83 25.71
CA LYS A 6 -10.27 8.38 25.69
C LYS A 6 -9.98 7.86 24.29
N SER A 7 -10.71 8.36 23.29
CA SER A 7 -10.48 8.05 21.88
C SER A 7 -9.11 8.59 21.43
N LYS A 8 -8.70 9.74 21.98
CA LYS A 8 -7.40 10.35 21.69
C LYS A 8 -6.23 9.52 22.16
N THR A 9 -6.29 9.07 23.40
CA THR A 9 -5.25 8.20 23.97
C THR A 9 -5.21 6.84 23.27
N LEU A 10 -6.36 6.22 23.00
CA LEU A 10 -6.40 4.91 22.34
C LEU A 10 -5.81 4.95 20.92
N CYS A 11 -6.22 5.93 20.11
CA CYS A 11 -5.72 6.08 18.74
C CYS A 11 -4.21 6.37 18.73
N GLY A 12 -3.74 7.24 19.63
CA GLY A 12 -2.32 7.54 19.79
C GLY A 12 -1.50 6.29 20.16
N CYS A 13 -1.99 5.48 21.10
CA CYS A 13 -1.33 4.22 21.47
C CYS A 13 -1.29 3.22 20.30
N MET A 14 -2.41 3.05 19.59
CA MET A 14 -2.46 2.15 18.43
C MET A 14 -1.50 2.60 17.32
N CYS A 15 -1.50 3.89 16.97
CA CYS A 15 -0.57 4.43 15.98
C CYS A 15 0.89 4.26 16.42
N GLY A 16 1.19 4.48 17.70
CA GLY A 16 2.54 4.30 18.24
C GLY A 16 3.03 2.85 18.17
N VAL A 17 2.19 1.88 18.57
CA VAL A 17 2.51 0.44 18.47
C VAL A 17 2.71 0.04 17.02
N SER A 18 1.81 0.44 16.12
CA SER A 18 1.94 0.13 14.70
C SER A 18 3.18 0.78 14.08
N PHE A 19 3.55 2.00 14.48
CA PHE A 19 4.76 2.67 14.00
C PHE A 19 6.03 1.91 14.41
N ILE A 20 6.11 1.47 15.66
CA ILE A 20 7.23 0.64 16.14
C ILE A 20 7.29 -0.67 15.36
N TYR A 21 6.14 -1.33 15.17
CA TYR A 21 6.07 -2.59 14.43
C TYR A 21 6.58 -2.44 13.00
N TYR A 22 6.06 -1.50 12.21
CA TYR A 22 6.51 -1.32 10.82
C TYR A 22 7.95 -0.80 10.73
N SER A 23 8.42 -0.02 11.71
CA SER A 23 9.84 0.37 11.76
C SER A 23 10.75 -0.83 12.00
N TYR A 24 10.35 -1.75 12.89
CA TYR A 24 11.07 -3.00 13.13
C TYR A 24 11.08 -3.89 11.88
N GLU A 25 9.93 -4.09 11.23
CA GLU A 25 9.82 -4.88 9.99
C GLU A 25 10.70 -4.32 8.87
N ILE A 26 10.75 -3.00 8.69
CA ILE A 26 11.62 -2.35 7.71
C ILE A 26 13.09 -2.62 8.03
N LEU A 27 13.50 -2.43 9.30
CA LEU A 27 14.90 -2.65 9.69
C LEU A 27 15.29 -4.13 9.55
N SER A 28 14.44 -5.05 9.99
CA SER A 28 14.68 -6.49 9.85
C SER A 28 14.79 -6.89 8.37
N HIS A 29 13.90 -6.40 7.51
CA HIS A 29 14.00 -6.67 6.07
C HIS A 29 15.25 -6.08 5.42
N LEU A 30 15.74 -4.93 5.90
CA LEU A 30 16.96 -4.31 5.39
C LEU A 30 18.23 -5.05 5.86
N ASP A 31 18.20 -5.60 7.08
CA ASP A 31 19.31 -6.40 7.62
C ASP A 31 19.42 -7.76 6.91
N ASP A 32 18.28 -8.38 6.57
CA ASP A 32 18.20 -9.66 5.85
C ASP A 32 18.06 -9.49 4.33
N TRP A 33 18.36 -8.31 3.79
CA TRP A 33 18.16 -7.97 2.39
C TRP A 33 19.23 -8.59 1.48
N TYR A 34 18.81 -9.39 0.49
CA TYR A 34 19.71 -9.85 -0.57
C TYR A 34 19.72 -8.86 -1.74
N SER A 35 20.91 -8.48 -2.18
CA SER A 35 21.06 -7.71 -3.40
C SER A 35 20.66 -8.52 -4.63
N TYR A 36 20.33 -7.83 -5.73
CA TYR A 36 19.97 -8.49 -6.98
C TYR A 36 21.10 -9.40 -7.53
N GLU A 37 22.36 -9.01 -7.30
CA GLU A 37 23.52 -9.81 -7.71
C GLU A 37 23.62 -11.09 -6.88
N GLU A 38 23.48 -11.01 -5.56
CA GLU A 38 23.46 -12.19 -4.69
C GLU A 38 22.30 -13.13 -5.02
N ILE A 39 21.10 -12.61 -5.29
CA ILE A 39 19.96 -13.43 -5.71
C ILE A 39 20.28 -14.19 -7.00
N LYS A 40 20.92 -13.54 -7.98
CA LYS A 40 21.32 -14.20 -9.23
C LYS A 40 22.41 -15.23 -9.06
N GLU A 41 23.26 -15.08 -8.06
CA GLU A 41 24.30 -16.05 -7.73
C GLU A 41 23.73 -17.26 -6.98
N MET A 42 22.66 -17.07 -6.20
CA MET A 42 22.00 -18.13 -5.41
C MET A 42 20.89 -18.85 -6.17
N THR A 43 20.20 -18.18 -7.09
CA THR A 43 19.11 -18.79 -7.86
C THR A 43 18.96 -18.20 -9.26
N GLU A 44 18.56 -19.04 -10.21
CA GLU A 44 18.20 -18.58 -11.56
C GLU A 44 16.86 -17.80 -11.59
N CYS A 45 16.03 -17.93 -10.55
CA CYS A 45 14.70 -17.32 -10.44
C CYS A 45 14.73 -15.88 -9.88
N SER A 46 15.29 -14.95 -10.66
CA SER A 46 15.50 -13.55 -10.24
C SER A 46 14.22 -12.72 -9.97
N GLU A 47 13.05 -13.26 -10.29
CA GLU A 47 11.74 -12.65 -10.03
C GLU A 47 11.49 -12.43 -8.53
N VAL A 48 12.12 -13.22 -7.65
CA VAL A 48 12.03 -13.08 -6.19
C VAL A 48 12.41 -11.67 -5.73
N TYR A 49 13.39 -11.04 -6.39
CA TYR A 49 13.82 -9.68 -6.07
C TYR A 49 12.67 -8.66 -6.17
N ALA A 50 11.84 -8.77 -7.22
CA ALA A 50 10.71 -7.86 -7.37
C ALA A 50 9.70 -8.03 -6.23
N VAL A 51 9.48 -9.27 -5.78
CA VAL A 51 8.58 -9.59 -4.67
C VAL A 51 9.12 -9.04 -3.34
N GLU A 52 10.42 -9.18 -3.08
CA GLU A 52 11.06 -8.62 -1.88
C GLU A 52 11.02 -7.09 -1.86
N VAL A 53 11.29 -6.44 -3.01
CA VAL A 53 11.16 -4.97 -3.14
C VAL A 53 9.74 -4.53 -2.86
N TRP A 54 8.76 -5.27 -3.36
CA TRP A 54 7.37 -4.95 -3.09
C TRP A 54 7.02 -5.12 -1.62
N MET A 55 7.46 -6.19 -0.96
CA MET A 55 7.23 -6.41 0.48
C MET A 55 7.80 -5.26 1.32
N LEU A 56 9.05 -4.85 1.06
CA LEU A 56 9.64 -3.70 1.74
C LEU A 56 8.84 -2.42 1.48
N SER A 57 8.43 -2.19 0.22
CA SER A 57 7.60 -1.04 -0.14
C SER A 57 6.26 -1.02 0.59
N GLN A 58 5.67 -2.20 0.87
CA GLN A 58 4.44 -2.32 1.65
C GLN A 58 4.62 -1.79 3.06
N CYS A 59 5.71 -2.20 3.74
CA CYS A 59 5.99 -1.73 5.10
C CYS A 59 6.17 -0.21 5.15
N PHE A 60 6.84 0.38 4.15
CA PHE A 60 6.95 1.84 4.04
C PHE A 60 5.61 2.54 3.81
N VAL A 61 4.75 2.00 2.95
CA VAL A 61 3.42 2.58 2.68
C VAL A 61 2.54 2.54 3.93
N TRP A 62 2.53 1.43 4.66
CA TRP A 62 1.80 1.31 5.92
C TRP A 62 2.34 2.26 6.99
N TRP A 63 3.65 2.37 7.11
CA TRP A 63 4.30 3.31 8.01
C TRP A 63 3.91 4.76 7.71
N LEU A 64 3.93 5.18 6.44
CA LEU A 64 3.51 6.51 6.01
C LEU A 64 2.02 6.75 6.21
N ALA A 65 1.18 5.75 5.99
CA ALA A 65 -0.25 5.82 6.22
C ALA A 65 -0.56 6.06 7.71
N ILE A 66 0.12 5.34 8.62
CA ILE A 66 -0.02 5.51 10.08
C ILE A 66 0.43 6.91 10.50
N LEU A 67 1.58 7.37 10.00
CA LEU A 67 2.06 8.72 10.26
C LEU A 67 1.03 9.76 9.82
N THR A 68 0.41 9.56 8.66
CA THR A 68 -0.60 10.49 8.16
C THR A 68 -1.86 10.48 9.02
N VAL A 69 -2.37 9.30 9.40
CA VAL A 69 -3.50 9.18 10.34
C VAL A 69 -3.18 9.88 11.66
N PHE A 70 -1.99 9.68 12.21
CA PHE A 70 -1.55 10.33 13.43
C PHE A 70 -1.49 11.86 13.31
N THR A 71 -0.98 12.40 12.20
CA THR A 71 -0.94 13.86 11.98
C THR A 71 -2.33 14.48 11.83
N ILE A 72 -3.25 13.81 11.12
CA ILE A 72 -4.67 14.23 11.04
C ILE A 72 -5.28 14.23 12.44
N TYR A 73 -4.96 13.22 13.23
CA TYR A 73 -5.47 13.04 14.57
C TYR A 73 -5.01 14.12 15.55
N LEU A 74 -3.78 14.61 15.38
CA LEU A 74 -3.24 15.75 16.13
C LEU A 74 -3.81 17.11 15.71
N GLU A 75 -4.86 17.12 14.85
CA GLU A 75 -5.51 18.32 14.33
C GLU A 75 -4.54 19.27 13.60
N LEU A 76 -3.38 18.75 13.16
CA LEU A 76 -2.57 19.45 12.18
C LEU A 76 -3.41 19.53 10.91
N HIS A 77 -3.63 20.74 10.39
CA HIS A 77 -4.47 20.99 9.21
C HIS A 77 -3.84 20.47 7.89
N VAL A 78 -3.34 19.23 7.89
CA VAL A 78 -2.64 18.56 6.79
C VAL A 78 -3.56 17.70 5.92
N TYR A 79 -4.89 17.82 6.09
CA TYR A 79 -5.89 17.04 5.34
C TYR A 79 -5.72 17.12 3.82
N LYS A 80 -5.20 18.25 3.29
CA LYS A 80 -4.87 18.39 1.86
C LYS A 80 -3.70 17.50 1.46
N GLY A 81 -2.67 17.39 2.30
CA GLY A 81 -1.52 16.51 2.08
C GLY A 81 -1.92 15.03 2.11
N PHE A 82 -2.83 14.65 3.01
CA PHE A 82 -3.40 13.30 3.02
C PHE A 82 -4.17 12.97 1.74
N LEU A 83 -5.00 13.90 1.25
CA LEU A 83 -5.71 13.68 -0.01
C LEU A 83 -4.73 13.51 -1.18
N VAL A 84 -3.67 14.32 -1.26
CA VAL A 84 -2.62 14.17 -2.28
C VAL A 84 -1.91 12.82 -2.16
N PHE A 85 -1.58 12.39 -0.94
CA PHE A 85 -1.00 11.08 -0.65
C PHE A 85 -1.90 9.95 -1.17
N LEU A 86 -3.20 9.99 -0.84
CA LEU A 86 -4.17 9.01 -1.34
C LEU A 86 -4.27 9.03 -2.86
N TYR A 87 -4.33 10.22 -3.48
CA TYR A 87 -4.45 10.38 -4.93
C TYR A 87 -3.29 9.77 -5.71
N LEU A 88 -2.06 9.90 -5.20
CA LEU A 88 -0.88 9.41 -5.89
C LEU A 88 -0.61 7.93 -5.58
N ILE A 89 -0.73 7.54 -4.32
CA ILE A 89 -0.30 6.20 -3.90
C ILE A 89 -1.35 5.14 -4.21
N GLY A 90 -2.64 5.43 -4.06
CA GLY A 90 -3.69 4.43 -4.29
C GLY A 90 -3.65 3.78 -5.68
N PRO A 91 -3.64 4.55 -6.78
CA PRO A 91 -3.55 4.00 -8.13
C PRO A 91 -2.20 3.34 -8.43
N VAL A 92 -1.09 3.99 -8.05
CA VAL A 92 0.26 3.48 -8.31
C VAL A 92 0.47 2.15 -7.61
N TYR A 93 0.07 2.06 -6.34
CA TYR A 93 0.20 0.86 -5.53
C TYR A 93 -0.68 -0.29 -6.01
N PHE A 94 -1.87 0.02 -6.54
CA PHE A 94 -2.71 -0.99 -7.19
C PHE A 94 -1.98 -1.63 -8.38
N VAL A 95 -1.47 -0.79 -9.31
CA VAL A 95 -0.75 -1.26 -10.50
C VAL A 95 0.50 -2.04 -10.11
N CYS A 96 1.32 -1.52 -9.18
CA CYS A 96 2.49 -2.23 -8.69
C CYS A 96 2.13 -3.58 -8.08
N THR A 97 1.11 -3.65 -7.23
CA THR A 97 0.70 -4.91 -6.60
C THR A 97 0.20 -5.93 -7.63
N THR A 98 -0.52 -5.49 -8.67
CA THR A 98 -0.91 -6.39 -9.78
C THR A 98 0.29 -6.93 -10.55
N ILE A 99 1.29 -6.09 -10.84
CA ILE A 99 2.52 -6.52 -11.51
C ILE A 99 3.28 -7.52 -10.64
N ILE A 100 3.30 -7.32 -9.33
CA ILE A 100 4.04 -8.20 -8.43
C ILE A 100 3.34 -9.55 -8.25
N VAL A 101 2.01 -9.63 -8.33
CA VAL A 101 1.31 -10.92 -8.41
C VAL A 101 1.81 -11.75 -9.60
N TRP A 102 2.07 -11.10 -10.74
CA TRP A 102 2.66 -11.78 -11.89
C TRP A 102 4.08 -12.28 -11.58
N TYR A 103 4.95 -11.43 -11.04
CA TYR A 103 6.31 -11.83 -10.65
C TYR A 103 6.33 -12.96 -9.61
N LEU A 104 5.42 -12.94 -8.63
CA LEU A 104 5.28 -14.02 -7.66
C LEU A 104 4.89 -15.34 -8.34
N GLY A 105 3.94 -15.29 -9.30
CA GLY A 105 3.57 -16.45 -10.09
C GLY A 105 4.74 -17.02 -10.90
N SER A 106 5.49 -16.14 -11.58
CA SER A 106 6.69 -16.53 -12.33
C SER A 106 7.78 -17.13 -11.43
N PHE A 107 8.01 -16.55 -10.25
CA PHE A 107 8.97 -17.07 -9.27
C PHE A 107 8.61 -18.49 -8.81
N ILE A 108 7.33 -18.74 -8.48
CA ILE A 108 6.88 -20.06 -8.02
C ILE A 108 7.06 -21.10 -9.12
N ILE A 109 6.67 -20.78 -10.36
CA ILE A 109 6.80 -21.68 -11.50
C ILE A 109 8.27 -21.99 -11.77
N CYS A 110 9.14 -20.97 -11.80
CA CYS A 110 10.58 -21.15 -11.98
C CYS A 110 11.18 -22.03 -10.87
N CYS A 111 10.78 -21.80 -9.62
CA CYS A 111 11.31 -22.57 -8.49
C CYS A 111 10.90 -24.04 -8.53
N ASP A 112 9.67 -24.33 -8.98
CA ASP A 112 9.19 -25.70 -9.16
C ASP A 112 9.88 -26.42 -10.33
N GLU A 113 10.39 -25.69 -11.33
CA GLU A 113 11.08 -26.24 -12.51
C GLU A 113 12.58 -26.50 -12.24
N GLU A 114 13.29 -25.57 -11.60
CA GLU A 114 14.75 -25.65 -11.41
C GLU A 114 15.17 -26.44 -10.15
N MET A 115 14.26 -26.67 -9.18
CA MET A 115 14.54 -27.33 -7.89
C MET A 115 15.76 -26.76 -7.15
N ASP A 116 15.80 -25.43 -7.06
CA ASP A 116 16.97 -24.66 -6.62
C ASP A 116 16.88 -24.23 -5.13
N GLU A 117 17.83 -23.42 -4.64
CA GLU A 117 17.81 -22.83 -3.29
C GLU A 117 16.65 -21.87 -3.02
N CYS A 118 15.68 -21.75 -3.93
CA CYS A 118 14.56 -20.83 -3.81
C CYS A 118 13.63 -21.11 -2.60
N VAL A 119 13.73 -22.31 -2.00
CA VAL A 119 13.09 -22.66 -0.70
C VAL A 119 13.63 -21.86 0.49
N ASN A 120 14.80 -21.21 0.37
CA ASN A 120 15.38 -20.40 1.42
C ASN A 120 14.81 -18.97 1.46
N PHE A 121 14.13 -18.54 0.39
CA PHE A 121 13.60 -17.19 0.30
C PHE A 121 12.24 -17.09 0.98
N TYR A 122 12.02 -15.97 1.66
CA TYR A 122 10.78 -15.69 2.39
C TYR A 122 9.53 -15.82 1.51
N PRO A 123 9.53 -15.38 0.22
CA PRO A 123 8.36 -15.49 -0.62
C PRO A 123 7.88 -16.91 -0.90
N TYR A 124 8.79 -17.88 -0.85
CA TYR A 124 8.46 -19.27 -1.05
C TYR A 124 7.93 -19.90 0.24
N THR A 125 8.64 -19.74 1.36
CA THR A 125 8.29 -20.34 2.66
C THR A 125 7.01 -19.78 3.27
N HIS A 126 6.70 -18.51 2.99
CA HIS A 126 5.55 -17.79 3.53
C HIS A 126 4.55 -17.36 2.46
N LEU A 127 4.45 -18.11 1.37
CA LEU A 127 3.58 -17.82 0.23
C LEU A 127 2.13 -17.47 0.63
N ALA A 128 1.53 -18.24 1.54
CA ALA A 128 0.15 -18.00 1.99
C ALA A 128 -0.01 -16.63 2.66
N SER A 129 0.94 -16.24 3.51
CA SER A 129 0.95 -14.94 4.18
C SER A 129 1.08 -13.79 3.17
N ILE A 130 1.92 -13.97 2.15
CA ILE A 130 2.11 -12.99 1.08
C ILE A 130 0.86 -12.83 0.23
N LEU A 131 0.20 -13.92 -0.14
CA LEU A 131 -1.05 -13.85 -0.90
C LEU A 131 -2.15 -13.13 -0.12
N VAL A 132 -2.25 -13.37 1.19
CA VAL A 132 -3.16 -12.63 2.06
C VAL A 132 -2.79 -11.15 2.10
N LEU A 133 -1.51 -10.82 2.25
CA LEU A 133 -1.04 -9.44 2.26
C LEU A 133 -1.34 -8.73 0.94
N MET A 134 -1.07 -9.38 -0.20
CA MET A 134 -1.38 -8.87 -1.54
C MET A 134 -2.88 -8.62 -1.70
N GLY A 135 -3.72 -9.56 -1.26
CA GLY A 135 -5.17 -9.42 -1.29
C GLY A 135 -5.67 -8.24 -0.46
N LEU A 136 -5.17 -8.09 0.77
CA LEU A 136 -5.51 -6.96 1.65
C LEU A 136 -5.06 -5.63 1.03
N SER A 137 -3.87 -5.58 0.44
CA SER A 137 -3.32 -4.39 -0.20
C SER A 137 -4.09 -3.98 -1.47
N MET A 138 -4.53 -4.96 -2.26
CA MET A 138 -5.43 -4.69 -3.39
C MET A 138 -6.79 -4.17 -2.92
N LEU A 139 -7.41 -4.79 -1.91
CA LEU A 139 -8.69 -4.35 -1.35
C LEU A 139 -8.60 -2.92 -0.80
N LEU A 140 -7.53 -2.60 -0.07
CA LEU A 140 -7.28 -1.26 0.43
C LEU A 140 -7.15 -0.27 -0.73
N SER A 141 -6.38 -0.60 -1.76
CA SER A 141 -6.17 0.27 -2.92
C SER A 141 -7.46 0.50 -3.70
N ILE A 142 -8.28 -0.53 -3.92
CA ILE A 142 -9.60 -0.41 -4.54
C ILE A 142 -10.48 0.52 -3.73
N THR A 143 -10.49 0.34 -2.40
CA THR A 143 -11.30 1.18 -1.49
C THR A 143 -10.87 2.63 -1.54
N MET A 144 -9.56 2.89 -1.51
CA MET A 144 -9.01 4.24 -1.67
C MET A 144 -9.39 4.85 -3.01
N ASN A 145 -9.21 4.11 -4.11
CA ASN A 145 -9.57 4.58 -5.45
C ASN A 145 -11.07 4.87 -5.59
N ALA A 146 -11.94 4.06 -4.96
CA ALA A 146 -13.38 4.30 -4.93
C ALA A 146 -13.73 5.57 -4.14
N ILE A 147 -13.07 5.83 -3.00
CA ILE A 147 -13.23 7.06 -2.22
C ILE A 147 -12.77 8.29 -3.03
N LEU A 148 -11.65 8.17 -3.75
CA LEU A 148 -11.14 9.25 -4.61
C LEU A 148 -12.09 9.54 -5.77
N LEU A 149 -12.58 8.49 -6.43
CA LEU A 149 -13.52 8.61 -7.55
C LEU A 149 -14.83 9.27 -7.11
N THR A 150 -15.38 8.84 -5.97
CA THR A 150 -16.61 9.46 -5.42
C THR A 150 -16.38 10.91 -5.00
N SER A 151 -15.21 11.23 -4.44
CA SER A 151 -14.83 12.60 -4.07
C SER A 151 -14.64 13.52 -5.28
N PHE A 152 -14.28 12.99 -6.45
CA PHE A 152 -14.21 13.74 -7.70
C PHE A 152 -15.58 13.87 -8.39
N LEU A 153 -16.33 12.76 -8.50
CA LEU A 153 -17.59 12.72 -9.22
C LEU A 153 -18.68 13.57 -8.55
N GLY A 154 -18.70 13.67 -7.22
CA GLY A 154 -19.68 14.49 -6.51
C GLY A 154 -19.63 15.98 -6.89
N PRO A 155 -18.49 16.67 -6.69
CA PRO A 155 -18.30 18.05 -7.09
C PRO A 155 -18.44 18.24 -8.61
N TYR A 156 -17.88 17.33 -9.41
CA TYR A 156 -17.96 17.43 -10.88
C TYR A 156 -19.41 17.32 -11.39
N TRP A 157 -20.19 16.38 -10.84
CA TRP A 157 -21.62 16.24 -11.13
C TRP A 157 -22.42 17.45 -10.66
N SER A 158 -22.09 18.01 -9.49
CA SER A 158 -22.73 19.23 -9.00
C SER A 158 -22.45 20.43 -9.90
N HIS A 159 -21.24 20.51 -10.47
CA HIS A 159 -20.85 21.55 -11.41
C HIS A 159 -21.59 21.40 -12.75
N ILE A 160 -21.62 20.19 -13.32
CA ILE A 160 -22.40 19.88 -14.53
C ILE A 160 -23.88 20.24 -14.34
N ARG A 161 -24.46 19.87 -13.20
CA ARG A 161 -25.87 20.17 -12.88
C ARG A 161 -26.12 21.67 -12.79
N ALA A 162 -25.22 22.41 -12.14
CA ALA A 162 -25.33 23.87 -12.04
C ALA A 162 -25.22 24.54 -13.43
N SER A 163 -24.27 24.10 -14.26
CA SER A 163 -24.12 24.60 -15.64
C SER A 163 -25.34 24.28 -16.51
N LEU A 164 -25.91 23.08 -16.38
CA LEU A 164 -27.13 22.69 -17.10
C LEU A 164 -28.31 23.57 -16.71
N ILE A 165 -28.58 23.75 -15.40
CA ILE A 165 -29.66 24.62 -14.90
C ILE A 165 -29.49 26.06 -15.38
N GLN A 166 -28.25 26.57 -15.40
CA GLN A 166 -27.97 27.90 -15.91
C GLN A 166 -28.27 28.01 -17.40
N TYR A 167 -27.91 26.99 -18.20
CA TYR A 167 -28.26 26.92 -19.63
C TYR A 167 -29.79 26.88 -19.85
N THR A 168 -30.53 26.09 -19.08
CA THR A 168 -32.01 26.01 -19.21
C THR A 168 -32.75 27.25 -18.72
N ASN A 169 -32.12 28.13 -17.95
CA ASN A 169 -32.73 29.39 -17.50
C ASN A 169 -32.46 30.57 -18.47
N ILE A 170 -31.55 30.40 -19.43
CA ILE A 170 -31.22 31.41 -20.45
C ILE A 170 -32.11 31.26 -21.71
N PHE A 171 -32.67 30.06 -21.93
CA PHE A 171 -33.62 29.74 -23.00
C PHE A 171 -35.03 29.56 -22.45
#